data_AF-A0A4R7I177-F1
#
_entry.id   AF-A0A4R7I177-F1
#
_cell.length_a   1.000
_cell.length_b   1.000
_cell.length_c   1.000
_cell.angle_alpha   90.00
_cell.angle_beta   90.00
_cell.angle_gamma   90.00
#
_symmetry.space_group_name_H-M   'P 1'
#
loop_
_entity.id
_entity.type
_entity.pdbx_description
1 polymer ?
#
loop_
_entity_poly.entity_id
_entity_poly.type
_entity_poly.pdbx_seq_one_letter_code
_entity_poly.pdbx_strand_id
1 'polypeptide(L)'
;MSMELTPSQISGATFRTVRKGYDPAEVDALLNDAAAALEQAQQQATAMEARARAAVARLQEQQQAASPAADPAPVAAAPEPDAPRTPVQMGADEAETISRTLLLAQRTADTTIAEAETEADRIRTAARTEADATLDSTREMSSQLMEEARTEARKASEAERVAAANEVESLKARREFLLGDVDQLEGFLIDQRERLRGAARQIEALCDRVPSGLGQVAPPIVSASNDEPGDETGELFLPPEARMPFAGPDELADALGDTELADTSASNGDVDTGELDVTQAIESVDAPDLPVRGQSDGETPSSN
;
A
#
# COMPACT_ATOMS: atom_id res chain seq x y z
N MET A 1 -21.29 12.60 -31.18
CA MET A 1 -19.84 12.86 -31.16
C MET A 1 -19.37 12.35 -29.82
N SER A 2 -18.85 11.12 -29.76
CA SER A 2 -18.35 10.56 -28.51
C SER A 2 -17.10 11.35 -28.14
N MET A 3 -17.12 12.02 -26.99
CA MET A 3 -15.97 12.77 -26.50
C MET A 3 -14.95 11.74 -26.02
N GLU A 4 -13.89 11.51 -26.79
CA GLU A 4 -12.79 10.65 -26.39
C GLU A 4 -11.94 11.42 -25.38
N LEU A 5 -12.11 11.09 -24.10
CA LEU A 5 -11.20 11.56 -23.05
C LEU A 5 -9.89 10.79 -23.20
N THR A 6 -8.78 11.51 -23.35
CA THR A 6 -7.44 10.90 -23.29
C THR A 6 -6.95 10.87 -21.84
N PRO A 7 -6.07 9.91 -21.47
CA PRO A 7 -5.52 9.85 -20.11
C PRO A 7 -4.87 11.17 -19.67
N SER A 8 -4.16 11.84 -20.58
CA SER A 8 -3.54 13.15 -20.33
C SER A 8 -4.54 14.29 -20.14
N GLN A 9 -5.74 14.20 -20.70
CA GLN A 9 -6.80 15.20 -20.48
C GLN A 9 -7.46 15.02 -19.10
N ILE A 10 -7.46 13.80 -18.56
CA ILE A 10 -8.01 13.50 -17.23
C ILE A 10 -7.05 14.00 -16.14
N SER A 11 -5.75 13.71 -16.26
CA SER A 11 -4.75 14.18 -15.27
C SER A 11 -4.52 15.69 -15.31
N GLY A 12 -4.71 16.33 -16.47
CA GLY A 12 -4.60 17.79 -16.61
C GLY A 12 -5.88 18.57 -16.32
N ALA A 13 -6.97 17.90 -15.94
CA ALA A 13 -8.25 18.56 -15.67
C ALA A 13 -8.19 19.35 -14.35
N THR A 14 -8.56 20.62 -14.37
CA THR A 14 -8.59 21.48 -13.18
C THR A 14 -10.00 21.91 -12.84
N PHE A 15 -10.32 21.92 -11.54
CA PHE A 15 -11.64 22.26 -11.02
C PHE A 15 -11.61 23.58 -10.24
N ARG A 16 -12.73 24.31 -10.27
CA ARG A 16 -12.87 25.54 -9.48
C ARG A 16 -13.10 25.21 -8.01
N THR A 17 -12.28 25.76 -7.11
CA THR A 17 -12.44 25.59 -5.66
C THR A 17 -13.63 26.39 -5.13
N VAL A 18 -14.46 25.77 -4.29
CA VAL A 18 -15.66 26.38 -3.67
C VAL A 18 -15.56 26.18 -2.15
N ARG A 19 -16.10 27.13 -1.35
CA ARG A 19 -16.02 27.13 0.13
C ARG A 19 -16.54 25.84 0.81
N LYS A 20 -17.34 25.04 0.13
CA LYS A 20 -17.72 23.68 0.54
C LYS A 20 -17.63 22.80 -0.69
N GLY A 21 -16.65 21.89 -0.72
CA GLY A 21 -16.33 21.04 -1.85
C GLY A 21 -15.43 19.88 -1.43
N TYR A 22 -15.11 19.02 -2.40
CA TYR A 22 -14.12 17.96 -2.23
C TYR A 22 -12.71 18.54 -2.06
N ASP A 23 -11.84 17.83 -1.34
CA ASP A 23 -10.43 18.20 -1.19
C ASP A 23 -9.73 18.15 -2.56
N PRO A 24 -9.11 19.23 -3.04
CA PRO A 24 -8.39 19.22 -4.31
C PRO A 24 -7.32 18.13 -4.40
N ALA A 25 -6.60 17.82 -3.31
CA ALA A 25 -5.55 16.82 -3.33
C ALA A 25 -6.10 15.40 -3.54
N GLU A 26 -7.24 15.08 -2.92
CA GLU A 26 -7.93 13.80 -3.09
C GLU A 26 -8.52 13.66 -4.51
N VAL A 27 -9.05 14.75 -5.06
CA VAL A 27 -9.54 14.79 -6.45
C VAL A 27 -8.38 14.57 -7.42
N ASP A 28 -7.23 15.21 -7.22
CA ASP A 28 -6.05 15.04 -8.09
C ASP A 28 -5.52 13.59 -8.03
N ALA A 29 -5.49 12.98 -6.84
CA ALA A 29 -5.13 11.57 -6.69
C ALA A 29 -6.09 10.66 -7.46
N LEU A 30 -7.41 10.88 -7.34
CA LEU A 30 -8.42 10.12 -8.06
C LEU A 30 -8.32 10.29 -9.58
N LEU A 31 -8.01 11.50 -10.07
CA LEU A 31 -7.79 11.75 -11.50
C LEU A 31 -6.57 11.01 -12.03
N ASN A 32 -5.49 10.96 -11.26
CA ASN A 32 -4.28 10.21 -11.62
C ASN A 32 -4.57 8.70 -11.67
N ASP A 33 -5.28 8.16 -10.68
CA ASP A 33 -5.69 6.76 -10.65
C ASP A 33 -6.63 6.42 -11.82
N ALA A 34 -7.59 7.30 -12.12
CA ALA A 34 -8.50 7.14 -13.24
C ALA A 34 -7.76 7.21 -14.59
N ALA A 35 -6.78 8.10 -14.74
CA ALA A 35 -5.93 8.20 -15.92
C ALA A 35 -5.10 6.92 -16.12
N ALA A 36 -4.49 6.39 -15.06
CA ALA A 36 -3.72 5.15 -15.08
C ALA A 36 -4.61 3.93 -15.44
N ALA A 37 -5.81 3.83 -14.86
CA ALA A 37 -6.76 2.78 -15.17
C ALA A 37 -7.24 2.84 -16.64
N LEU A 38 -7.45 4.05 -17.18
CA LEU A 38 -7.81 4.24 -18.58
C LEU A 38 -6.68 3.83 -19.52
N GLU A 39 -5.44 4.21 -19.20
CA GLU A 39 -4.27 3.80 -19.97
C GLU A 39 -4.10 2.28 -19.97
N GLN A 40 -4.26 1.64 -18.81
CA GLN A 40 -4.23 0.19 -18.69
C GLN A 40 -5.33 -0.49 -19.53
N ALA A 41 -6.55 0.06 -19.51
CA ALA A 41 -7.65 -0.47 -20.33
C ALA A 41 -7.37 -0.33 -21.83
N GLN A 42 -6.77 0.78 -22.28
CA GLN A 42 -6.36 0.98 -23.68
C GLN A 42 -5.24 0.01 -24.09
N GLN A 43 -4.26 -0.22 -23.22
CA GLN A 43 -3.20 -1.22 -23.44
C GLN A 43 -3.78 -2.64 -23.51
N GLN A 44 -4.76 -2.97 -22.67
CA GLN A 44 -5.43 -4.27 -22.72
C GLN A 44 -6.26 -4.43 -24.00
N ALA A 45 -7.00 -3.40 -24.43
CA ALA A 45 -7.78 -3.44 -25.66
C ALA A 45 -6.89 -3.63 -26.90
N THR A 46 -5.78 -2.88 -26.99
CA THR A 46 -4.80 -3.03 -28.09
C THR A 46 -4.11 -4.39 -28.06
N ALA A 47 -3.78 -4.92 -26.88
CA ALA A 47 -3.23 -6.27 -26.73
C ALA A 47 -4.23 -7.36 -27.14
N MET A 48 -5.51 -7.23 -26.79
CA MET A 48 -6.56 -8.17 -27.20
C MET A 48 -6.81 -8.10 -28.71
N GLU A 49 -6.79 -6.91 -29.29
CA GLU A 49 -6.91 -6.74 -30.74
C GLU A 49 -5.71 -7.35 -31.48
N ALA A 50 -4.48 -7.13 -30.99
CA ALA A 50 -3.28 -7.74 -31.55
C ALA A 50 -3.33 -9.27 -31.46
N ARG A 51 -3.79 -9.82 -30.34
CA ARG A 51 -4.01 -11.27 -30.16
C ARG A 51 -5.07 -11.81 -31.11
N ALA A 52 -6.18 -11.09 -31.29
CA ALA A 52 -7.25 -11.47 -32.21
C ALA A 52 -6.74 -11.48 -33.66
N ARG A 53 -6.01 -10.44 -34.08
CA ARG A 53 -5.39 -10.37 -35.42
C ARG A 53 -4.39 -11.50 -35.64
N ALA A 54 -3.55 -11.81 -34.65
CA ALA A 54 -2.61 -12.92 -34.72
C ALA A 54 -3.32 -14.29 -34.82
N ALA A 55 -4.41 -14.49 -34.06
CA ALA A 55 -5.22 -15.71 -34.14
C ALA A 55 -5.87 -15.87 -35.52
N VAL A 56 -6.41 -14.79 -36.11
CA VAL A 56 -6.99 -14.80 -37.45
C VAL A 56 -5.93 -15.12 -38.51
N ALA A 57 -4.73 -14.54 -38.41
CA ALA A 57 -3.63 -14.84 -39.33
C ALA A 57 -3.21 -16.33 -39.26
N ARG A 58 -3.11 -16.89 -38.05
CA ARG A 58 -2.82 -18.33 -37.87
C ARG A 58 -3.90 -19.23 -38.47
N LEU A 59 -5.17 -18.87 -38.35
CA LEU A 59 -6.27 -19.61 -38.97
C LEU A 59 -6.20 -19.56 -40.51
N GLN A 60 -5.85 -18.42 -41.08
CA GLN A 60 -5.67 -18.29 -42.54
C GLN A 60 -4.48 -19.12 -43.05
N GLU A 61 -3.37 -19.13 -42.31
CA GLU A 61 -2.19 -19.95 -42.64
C GLU A 61 -2.50 -21.45 -42.56
N GLN A 62 -3.26 -21.89 -41.55
CA GLN A 62 -3.75 -23.27 -41.45
C GLN A 62 -4.70 -23.65 -42.60
N GLN A 63 -5.58 -22.74 -43.03
CA GLN A 63 -6.46 -22.96 -44.17
C GLN A 63 -5.71 -23.05 -45.51
N GLN A 64 -4.63 -22.27 -45.68
CA GLN A 64 -3.77 -22.35 -46.87
C GLN A 64 -2.89 -23.60 -46.84
N ALA A 65 -2.36 -23.99 -45.68
CA ALA A 65 -1.59 -25.23 -45.51
C ALA A 65 -2.46 -26.49 -45.65
N ALA A 66 -3.75 -26.41 -45.34
CA ALA A 66 -4.73 -27.47 -45.60
C ALA A 66 -5.22 -27.50 -47.06
N SER A 67 -4.74 -26.58 -47.92
CA SER A 67 -5.09 -26.51 -49.33
C SER A 67 -3.89 -26.71 -50.26
N PRO A 68 -3.37 -27.96 -50.38
CA PRO A 68 -2.78 -28.42 -51.61
C PRO A 68 -3.63 -29.57 -52.19
N ALA A 69 -4.00 -29.44 -53.47
CA ALA A 69 -4.68 -30.43 -54.32
C ALA A 69 -6.19 -30.64 -54.11
N ALA A 70 -7.00 -29.69 -54.59
CA ALA A 70 -8.27 -30.01 -55.22
C ALA A 70 -8.20 -29.59 -56.70
N ASP A 71 -7.82 -30.53 -57.57
CA ASP A 71 -8.05 -30.42 -59.01
C ASP A 71 -9.56 -30.32 -59.29
N PRO A 72 -10.04 -29.40 -60.15
CA PRO A 72 -11.41 -29.41 -60.61
C PRO A 72 -11.55 -30.42 -61.75
N ALA A 73 -11.95 -31.65 -61.43
CA ALA A 73 -12.42 -32.60 -62.44
C ALA A 73 -13.82 -32.18 -62.96
N PRO A 74 -14.10 -32.28 -64.28
CA PRO A 74 -15.39 -31.90 -64.85
C PRO A 74 -16.42 -32.99 -64.53
N VAL A 75 -17.49 -32.62 -63.82
CA VAL A 75 -18.67 -33.49 -63.65
C VAL A 75 -19.48 -33.51 -64.95
N ALA A 76 -19.25 -34.56 -65.73
CA ALA A 76 -20.07 -34.98 -66.84
C ALA A 76 -21.28 -35.80 -66.35
N ALA A 77 -22.44 -35.49 -66.93
CA ALA A 77 -23.62 -36.31 -67.20
C ALA A 77 -23.89 -37.62 -66.41
N ALA A 78 -25.07 -37.62 -65.76
CA ALA A 78 -26.07 -38.67 -65.48
C ALA A 78 -25.85 -40.12 -66.00
N PRO A 79 -26.39 -41.16 -65.31
CA PRO A 79 -27.84 -41.44 -65.37
C PRO A 79 -28.51 -41.89 -64.06
N GLU A 80 -29.83 -41.72 -64.00
CA GLU A 80 -30.75 -42.45 -63.11
C GLU A 80 -30.55 -43.98 -63.22
N PRO A 81 -30.80 -44.72 -62.12
CA PRO A 81 -31.38 -46.04 -62.25
C PRO A 81 -32.60 -46.16 -61.33
N ASP A 82 -33.78 -45.94 -61.91
CA ASP A 82 -35.01 -46.53 -61.40
C ASP A 82 -35.14 -47.90 -62.08
N ALA A 83 -34.75 -48.96 -61.36
CA ALA A 83 -34.99 -50.35 -61.76
C ALA A 83 -35.18 -51.23 -60.50
N PRO A 84 -36.14 -52.16 -60.53
CA PRO A 84 -36.62 -52.86 -59.34
C PRO A 84 -35.59 -53.86 -58.81
N ARG A 85 -35.44 -53.92 -57.48
CA ARG A 85 -34.60 -54.86 -56.76
C ARG A 85 -35.05 -56.30 -57.06
N THR A 86 -34.27 -57.03 -57.86
CA THR A 86 -34.34 -58.48 -57.95
C THR A 86 -33.61 -59.10 -56.75
N PRO A 87 -34.20 -60.09 -56.07
CA PRO A 87 -33.54 -60.78 -54.97
C PRO A 87 -32.39 -61.61 -55.54
N VAL A 88 -31.15 -61.22 -55.25
CA VAL A 88 -29.97 -62.05 -55.48
C VAL A 88 -30.08 -63.26 -54.56
N GLN A 89 -30.27 -64.45 -55.13
CA GLN A 89 -30.13 -65.70 -54.40
C GLN A 89 -28.63 -65.90 -54.15
N MET A 90 -28.16 -65.48 -52.97
CA MET A 90 -26.80 -65.79 -52.52
C MET A 90 -26.65 -67.31 -52.40
N GLY A 91 -25.56 -67.84 -52.96
CA GLY A 91 -25.19 -69.24 -52.75
C GLY A 91 -24.88 -69.47 -51.26
N ALA A 92 -25.19 -70.64 -50.72
CA ALA A 92 -24.95 -70.96 -49.31
C ALA A 92 -23.48 -70.72 -48.88
N ASP A 93 -22.53 -70.92 -49.80
CA ASP A 93 -21.09 -70.70 -49.58
C ASP A 93 -20.71 -69.20 -49.42
N GLU A 94 -21.42 -68.29 -50.08
CA GLU A 94 -21.21 -66.84 -49.93
C GLU A 94 -21.74 -66.35 -48.58
N ALA A 95 -22.88 -66.88 -48.12
CA ALA A 95 -23.44 -66.56 -46.81
C ALA A 95 -22.52 -67.03 -45.65
N GLU A 96 -21.93 -68.22 -45.76
CA GLU A 96 -20.94 -68.70 -44.79
C GLU A 96 -19.69 -67.82 -44.77
N THR A 97 -19.19 -67.41 -45.93
CA THR A 97 -18.02 -66.54 -46.03
C THR A 97 -18.28 -65.18 -45.38
N ILE A 98 -19.43 -64.56 -45.66
CA ILE A 98 -19.87 -63.29 -45.04
C ILE A 98 -19.99 -63.43 -43.52
N SER A 99 -20.56 -64.53 -43.02
CA SER A 99 -20.69 -64.76 -41.58
C SER A 99 -19.33 -64.87 -40.87
N ARG A 100 -18.34 -65.51 -41.52
CA ARG A 100 -16.98 -65.66 -40.99
C ARG A 100 -16.23 -64.32 -41.00
N THR A 101 -16.38 -63.49 -42.04
CA THR A 101 -15.81 -62.13 -42.05
C THR A 101 -16.49 -61.21 -41.05
N LEU A 102 -17.81 -61.30 -40.85
CA LEU A 102 -18.51 -60.53 -39.82
C LEU A 102 -18.06 -60.91 -38.42
N LEU A 103 -17.86 -62.20 -38.13
CA LEU A 103 -17.31 -62.64 -36.85
C LEU A 103 -15.89 -62.16 -36.62
N LEU A 104 -15.04 -62.17 -37.65
CA LEU A 104 -13.70 -61.60 -37.57
C LEU A 104 -13.76 -60.09 -37.33
N ALA A 105 -14.61 -59.37 -38.06
CA ALA A 105 -14.79 -57.94 -37.90
C ALA A 105 -15.32 -57.58 -36.51
N GLN A 106 -16.29 -58.34 -35.99
CA GLN A 106 -16.81 -58.16 -34.63
C GLN A 106 -15.71 -58.39 -33.59
N ARG A 107 -14.93 -59.46 -33.73
CA ARG A 107 -13.82 -59.74 -32.82
C ARG A 107 -12.76 -58.64 -32.86
N THR A 108 -12.42 -58.14 -34.05
CA THR A 108 -11.48 -57.01 -34.21
C THR A 108 -12.07 -55.74 -33.58
N ALA A 109 -13.36 -55.48 -33.75
CA ALA A 109 -14.04 -54.35 -33.11
C ALA A 109 -13.97 -54.47 -31.58
N ASP A 110 -14.31 -55.63 -31.01
CA ASP A 110 -14.27 -55.86 -29.57
C ASP A 110 -12.85 -55.70 -29.01
N THR A 111 -11.82 -56.17 -29.73
CA THR A 111 -10.42 -55.94 -29.32
C THR A 111 -10.04 -54.46 -29.38
N THR A 112 -10.47 -53.73 -30.42
CA THR A 112 -10.16 -52.30 -30.54
C THR A 112 -10.90 -51.48 -29.47
N ILE A 113 -12.11 -51.89 -29.08
CA ILE A 113 -12.85 -51.27 -27.98
C ILE A 113 -12.12 -51.50 -26.66
N ALA A 114 -11.72 -52.74 -26.37
CA ALA A 114 -10.97 -53.04 -25.15
C ALA A 114 -9.64 -52.28 -25.08
N GLU A 115 -8.90 -52.19 -26.20
CA GLU A 115 -7.68 -51.39 -26.28
C GLU A 115 -7.96 -49.90 -26.03
N ALA A 116 -8.98 -49.33 -26.69
CA ALA A 116 -9.39 -47.94 -26.50
C ALA A 116 -9.84 -47.64 -25.07
N GLU A 117 -10.54 -48.55 -24.41
CA GLU A 117 -10.92 -48.42 -22.99
C GLU A 117 -9.69 -48.40 -22.08
N THR A 118 -8.75 -49.34 -22.28
CA THR A 118 -7.51 -49.36 -21.48
C THR A 118 -6.68 -48.09 -21.69
N GLU A 119 -6.60 -47.58 -22.92
CA GLU A 119 -5.87 -46.35 -23.22
C GLU A 119 -6.59 -45.12 -22.66
N ALA A 120 -7.91 -45.07 -22.73
CA ALA A 120 -8.70 -44.01 -22.11
C ALA A 120 -8.50 -43.97 -20.59
N ASP A 121 -8.44 -45.13 -19.93
CA ASP A 121 -8.18 -45.19 -18.49
C ASP A 121 -6.75 -44.79 -18.12
N ARG A 122 -5.75 -45.12 -18.96
CA ARG A 122 -4.38 -44.60 -18.80
C ARG A 122 -4.35 -43.07 -18.91
N ILE A 123 -5.00 -42.50 -19.91
CA ILE A 123 -5.05 -41.04 -20.09
C ILE A 123 -5.76 -40.37 -18.92
N ARG A 124 -6.89 -40.92 -18.46
CA ARG A 124 -7.63 -40.38 -17.30
C ARG A 124 -6.80 -40.41 -16.02
N THR A 125 -6.09 -41.50 -15.76
CA THR A 125 -5.25 -41.64 -14.57
C THR A 125 -4.03 -40.72 -14.62
N ALA A 126 -3.37 -40.61 -15.79
CA ALA A 126 -2.29 -39.66 -16.01
C ALA A 126 -2.75 -38.21 -15.79
N ALA A 127 -3.87 -37.81 -16.42
CA ALA A 127 -4.42 -36.47 -16.30
C ALA A 127 -4.84 -36.14 -14.86
N ARG A 128 -5.41 -37.09 -14.11
CA ARG A 128 -5.71 -36.91 -12.68
C ARG A 128 -4.45 -36.72 -11.85
N THR A 129 -3.42 -37.53 -12.10
CA THR A 129 -2.16 -37.45 -11.35
C THR A 129 -1.45 -36.13 -11.61
N GLU A 130 -1.47 -35.64 -12.85
CA GLU A 130 -0.93 -34.32 -13.21
C GLU A 130 -1.76 -33.18 -12.59
N ALA A 131 -3.08 -33.29 -12.60
CA ALA A 131 -3.96 -32.32 -11.93
C ALA A 131 -3.70 -32.27 -10.41
N ASP A 132 -3.57 -33.42 -9.76
CA ASP A 132 -3.29 -33.48 -8.33
C ASP A 132 -1.90 -32.90 -8.02
N ALA A 133 -0.87 -33.24 -8.81
CA ALA A 133 0.48 -32.69 -8.65
C ALA A 133 0.52 -31.16 -8.84
N THR A 134 -0.21 -30.63 -9.82
CA THR A 134 -0.29 -29.18 -10.05
C THR A 134 -1.04 -28.47 -8.93
N LEU A 135 -2.12 -29.06 -8.41
CA LEU A 135 -2.83 -28.53 -7.24
C LEU A 135 -1.95 -28.51 -6.00
N ASP A 136 -1.19 -29.57 -5.75
CA ASP A 136 -0.31 -29.67 -4.59
C ASP A 136 0.85 -28.68 -4.70
N SER A 137 1.49 -28.58 -5.86
CA SER A 137 2.52 -27.56 -6.12
C SER A 137 1.97 -26.14 -5.93
N THR A 138 0.76 -25.86 -6.41
CA THR A 138 0.12 -24.54 -6.23
C THR A 138 -0.19 -24.25 -4.76
N ARG A 139 -0.65 -25.25 -4.01
CA ARG A 139 -0.89 -25.12 -2.56
C ARG A 139 0.41 -24.87 -1.80
N GLU A 140 1.49 -25.58 -2.12
CA GLU A 140 2.80 -25.39 -1.53
C GLU A 140 3.34 -23.99 -1.81
N MET A 141 3.29 -23.54 -3.07
CA MET A 141 3.69 -22.18 -3.44
C MET A 141 2.85 -21.12 -2.72
N SER A 142 1.53 -21.31 -2.63
CA SER A 142 0.67 -20.41 -1.86
C SER A 142 1.02 -20.39 -0.37
N SER A 143 1.32 -21.54 0.21
CA SER A 143 1.72 -21.64 1.61
C SER A 143 3.03 -20.88 1.85
N GLN A 144 4.02 -21.08 0.99
CA GLN A 144 5.31 -20.41 1.06
C GLN A 144 5.16 -18.89 0.92
N LEU A 145 4.37 -18.41 -0.04
CA LEU A 145 4.09 -16.98 -0.21
C LEU A 145 3.39 -16.38 1.02
N MET A 146 2.45 -17.11 1.63
CA MET A 146 1.79 -16.67 2.85
C MET A 146 2.75 -16.62 4.05
N GLU A 147 3.65 -17.59 4.16
CA GLU A 147 4.67 -17.60 5.20
C GLU A 147 5.66 -16.45 5.02
N GLU A 148 6.16 -16.24 3.80
CA GLU A 148 7.05 -15.13 3.46
C GLU A 148 6.39 -13.78 3.77
N ALA A 149 5.16 -13.55 3.29
CA ALA A 149 4.40 -12.35 3.58
C ALA A 149 4.18 -12.12 5.08
N ARG A 150 3.92 -13.19 5.86
CA ARG A 150 3.80 -13.10 7.32
C ARG A 150 5.12 -12.74 7.99
N THR A 151 6.24 -13.32 7.54
CA THR A 151 7.56 -12.99 8.09
C THR A 151 7.94 -11.55 7.78
N GLU A 152 7.63 -11.08 6.58
CA GLU A 152 7.92 -9.71 6.17
C GLU A 152 7.05 -8.70 6.91
N ALA A 153 5.74 -9.00 7.08
CA ALA A 153 4.85 -8.17 7.90
C ALA A 153 5.33 -8.08 9.37
N ARG A 154 5.87 -9.16 9.93
CA ARG A 154 6.46 -9.13 11.29
C ARG A 154 7.70 -8.25 11.35
N LYS A 155 8.61 -8.37 10.38
CA LYS A 155 9.82 -7.53 10.30
C LYS A 155 9.49 -6.06 10.13
N ALA A 156 8.54 -5.73 9.24
CA ALA A 156 8.09 -4.37 9.03
C ALA A 156 7.47 -3.78 10.31
N SER A 157 6.61 -4.55 10.99
CA SER A 157 6.02 -4.12 12.26
C SER A 157 7.06 -3.94 13.37
N GLU A 158 8.07 -4.80 13.43
CA GLU A 158 9.15 -4.66 14.41
C GLU A 158 10.04 -3.46 14.11
N ALA A 159 10.36 -3.20 12.84
CA ALA A 159 11.10 -2.03 12.41
C ALA A 159 10.36 -0.73 12.76
N GLU A 160 9.05 -0.67 12.51
CA GLU A 160 8.21 0.47 12.88
C GLU A 160 8.16 0.68 14.41
N ARG A 161 8.03 -0.40 15.19
CA ARG A 161 8.07 -0.34 16.65
C ARG A 161 9.40 0.21 17.18
N VAL A 162 10.52 -0.21 16.59
CA VAL A 162 11.85 0.28 16.96
C VAL A 162 12.00 1.76 16.58
N ALA A 163 11.55 2.16 15.40
CA ALA A 163 11.57 3.56 14.96
C ALA A 163 10.75 4.45 15.91
N ALA A 164 9.52 4.05 16.25
CA ALA A 164 8.67 4.77 17.20
C ALA A 164 9.31 4.84 18.60
N ALA A 165 9.94 3.76 19.07
CA ALA A 165 10.65 3.76 20.35
C ALA A 165 11.81 4.76 20.38
N ASN A 166 12.61 4.79 19.31
CA ASN A 166 13.72 5.73 19.16
C ASN A 166 13.23 7.19 19.08
N GLU A 167 12.11 7.44 18.39
CA GLU A 167 11.51 8.77 18.33
C GLU A 167 11.07 9.22 19.73
N VAL A 168 10.35 8.37 20.47
CA VAL A 168 9.94 8.66 21.85
C VAL A 168 11.15 8.92 22.75
N GLU A 169 12.24 8.19 22.58
CA GLU A 169 13.49 8.41 23.32
C GLU A 169 14.11 9.78 22.99
N SER A 170 14.15 10.15 21.71
CA SER A 170 14.66 11.47 21.29
C SER A 170 13.79 12.62 21.81
N LEU A 171 12.46 12.46 21.81
CA LEU A 171 11.53 13.44 22.38
C LEU A 171 11.69 13.56 23.90
N LYS A 172 11.93 12.44 24.60
CA LYS A 172 12.22 12.46 26.03
C LYS A 172 13.53 13.20 26.32
N ALA A 173 14.58 12.95 25.56
CA ALA A 173 15.86 13.67 25.70
C ALA A 173 15.70 15.17 25.43
N ARG A 174 14.95 15.55 24.38
CA ARG A 174 14.61 16.96 24.09
C ARG A 174 13.82 17.60 25.22
N ARG A 175 12.85 16.88 25.79
CA ARG A 175 12.07 17.34 26.95
C ARG A 175 12.96 17.56 28.17
N GLU A 176 13.85 16.63 28.48
CA GLU A 176 14.79 16.76 29.61
C GLU A 176 15.72 17.96 29.42
N PHE A 177 16.23 18.15 28.21
CA PHE A 177 17.04 19.32 27.88
C PHE A 177 16.28 20.63 28.10
N LEU A 178 15.05 20.74 27.58
CA LEU A 178 14.23 21.94 27.77
C LEU A 178 13.85 22.19 29.23
N LEU A 179 13.62 21.14 30.02
CA LEU A 179 13.39 21.28 31.46
C LEU A 179 14.65 21.82 32.17
N GLY A 180 15.84 21.34 31.81
CA GLY A 180 17.10 21.88 32.30
C GLY A 180 17.32 23.34 31.94
N ASP A 181 16.96 23.74 30.71
CA ASP A 181 17.03 25.15 30.28
C ASP A 181 16.08 26.04 31.09
N VAL A 182 14.86 25.55 31.38
CA VAL A 182 13.91 26.27 32.24
C VAL A 182 14.49 26.45 33.65
N ASP A 183 15.03 25.39 34.26
CA ASP A 183 15.67 25.46 35.58
C ASP A 183 16.84 26.46 35.59
N GLN A 184 17.64 26.49 34.51
CA GLN A 184 18.75 27.44 34.36
C GLN A 184 18.25 28.90 34.25
N LEU A 185 17.19 29.14 33.49
CA LEU A 185 16.58 30.47 33.37
C LEU A 185 15.96 30.93 34.69
N GLU A 186 15.29 30.03 35.43
CA GLU A 186 14.75 30.33 36.75
C GLU A 186 15.87 30.71 37.73
N GLY A 187 16.97 29.96 37.75
CA GLY A 187 18.16 30.28 38.53
C GLY A 187 18.72 31.67 38.17
N PHE A 188 18.90 31.94 36.87
CA PHE A 188 19.37 33.24 36.40
C PHE A 188 18.45 34.39 36.85
N LEU A 189 17.12 34.23 36.77
CA LEU A 189 16.17 35.25 37.21
C LEU A 189 16.23 35.48 38.72
N ILE A 190 16.43 34.43 39.52
CA ILE A 190 16.61 34.54 40.97
C ILE A 190 17.87 35.36 41.27
N ASP A 191 19.00 35.02 40.63
CA ASP A 191 20.28 35.71 40.80
C ASP A 191 20.20 37.19 40.38
N GLN A 192 19.58 37.49 39.24
CA GLN A 192 19.38 38.87 38.81
C GLN A 192 18.52 39.65 39.81
N ARG A 193 17.46 39.03 40.33
CA ARG A 193 16.59 39.65 41.32
C ARG A 193 17.32 39.91 42.64
N GLU A 194 18.16 38.99 43.08
CA GLU A 194 19.00 39.18 44.27
C GLU A 194 20.02 40.30 44.05
N ARG A 195 20.67 40.33 42.89
CA ARG A 195 21.59 41.41 42.50
C ARG A 195 20.91 42.78 42.50
N LEU A 196 19.72 42.88 41.91
CA LEU A 196 18.94 44.13 41.92
C LEU A 196 18.56 44.57 43.33
N ARG A 197 18.13 43.63 44.19
CA ARG A 197 17.83 43.94 45.60
C ARG A 197 19.09 44.37 46.36
N GLY A 198 20.23 43.73 46.10
CA GLY A 198 21.52 44.11 46.69
C GLY A 198 21.92 45.53 46.29
N ALA A 199 21.84 45.85 45.00
CA ALA A 199 22.11 47.19 44.49
C ALA A 199 21.15 48.23 45.09
N ALA A 200 19.85 47.92 45.19
CA ALA A 200 18.87 48.81 45.81
C ALA A 200 19.19 49.09 47.30
N ARG A 201 19.50 48.05 48.09
CA ARG A 201 19.93 48.22 49.49
C ARG A 201 21.22 49.02 49.61
N GLN A 202 22.16 48.86 48.68
CA GLN A 202 23.39 49.64 48.67
C GLN A 202 23.12 51.12 48.40
N ILE A 203 22.22 51.43 47.46
CA ILE A 203 21.79 52.81 47.18
C ILE A 203 21.10 53.40 48.42
N GLU A 204 20.19 52.65 49.06
CA GLU A 204 19.51 53.07 50.30
C GLU A 204 20.53 53.38 51.42
N ALA A 205 21.49 52.48 51.66
CA ALA A 205 22.54 52.69 52.64
C ALA A 205 23.41 53.92 52.33
N LEU A 206 23.68 54.21 51.06
CA LEU A 206 24.40 55.42 50.64
C LEU A 206 23.58 56.69 50.90
N CYS A 207 22.27 56.66 50.64
CA CYS A 207 21.35 57.75 50.95
C CYS A 207 21.31 58.05 52.45
N ASP A 208 21.21 57.01 53.30
CA ASP A 208 21.14 57.16 54.76
C ASP A 208 22.46 57.63 55.40
N ARG A 209 23.60 57.30 54.78
CA ARG A 209 24.94 57.68 55.28
C ARG A 209 25.21 59.17 55.14
N VAL A 210 24.51 59.90 54.26
CA VAL A 210 24.75 61.33 53.96
C VAL A 210 23.60 62.20 54.54
N PRO A 211 23.76 62.84 55.70
CA PRO A 211 22.68 63.55 56.41
C PRO A 211 22.12 64.78 55.68
N SER A 212 22.85 65.29 54.68
CA SER A 212 22.46 66.47 53.88
C SER A 212 21.92 66.11 52.49
N GLY A 213 21.65 64.82 52.22
CA GLY A 213 21.28 64.29 50.90
C GLY A 213 22.48 64.13 49.96
N LEU A 214 22.30 63.43 48.83
CA LEU A 214 23.35 63.15 47.83
C LEU A 214 23.87 64.39 47.07
N GLY A 215 23.42 65.60 47.42
CA GLY A 215 23.65 66.81 46.62
C GLY A 215 23.01 66.70 45.23
N GLN A 216 23.06 67.77 44.42
CA GLN A 216 22.68 67.66 43.01
C GLN A 216 23.73 66.82 42.28
N VAL A 217 23.50 65.52 42.18
CA VAL A 217 24.28 64.66 41.29
C VAL A 217 23.86 65.01 39.86
N ALA A 218 24.78 65.60 39.09
CA ALA A 218 24.55 65.86 37.67
C ALA A 218 24.20 64.52 36.98
N PRO A 219 23.13 64.46 36.17
CA PRO A 219 22.71 63.21 35.55
C PRO A 219 23.86 62.65 34.70
N PRO A 220 24.08 61.32 34.71
CA PRO A 220 25.11 60.71 33.88
C PRO A 220 24.81 61.04 32.42
N ILE A 221 25.80 61.61 31.73
CA ILE A 221 25.69 61.94 30.31
C ILE A 221 25.76 60.59 29.58
N VAL A 222 24.60 60.02 29.25
CA VAL A 222 24.52 58.85 28.39
C VAL A 222 24.84 59.35 26.97
N SER A 223 26.12 59.25 26.60
CA SER A 223 26.57 59.55 25.25
C SER A 223 26.16 58.41 24.31
N ALA A 224 24.89 58.38 23.94
CA ALA A 224 24.40 57.57 22.83
C ALA A 224 23.53 58.46 21.93
N SER A 225 24.00 58.62 20.69
CA SER A 225 23.21 58.94 19.49
C SER A 225 22.24 60.12 19.59
N ASN A 226 22.78 61.31 19.37
CA ASN A 226 21.99 62.41 18.84
C ASN A 226 21.98 62.25 17.31
N ASP A 227 21.03 61.47 16.80
CA ASP A 227 20.70 61.46 15.37
C ASP A 227 19.46 62.34 15.18
N GLU A 228 19.58 63.32 14.29
CA GLU A 228 18.44 64.08 13.77
C GLU A 228 17.42 63.11 13.15
N PRO A 229 16.13 63.47 13.02
CA PRO A 229 15.18 62.67 12.26
C PRO A 229 15.47 62.88 10.75
N GLY A 230 16.54 62.25 10.28
CA GLY A 230 16.90 62.06 8.89
C GLY A 230 16.58 60.62 8.51
N ASP A 231 15.77 60.49 7.48
CA ASP A 231 15.20 59.26 6.94
C ASP A 231 16.30 58.38 6.30
N GLU A 232 17.05 57.59 7.09
CA GLU A 232 17.90 56.51 6.57
C GLU A 232 17.86 55.29 7.51
N THR A 233 17.39 54.16 6.98
CA THR A 233 17.44 52.83 7.58
C THR A 233 18.89 52.38 7.75
N GLY A 234 19.53 52.80 8.84
CA GLY A 234 20.83 52.31 9.28
C GLY A 234 20.68 50.97 9.99
N GLU A 235 21.09 49.89 9.32
CA GLU A 235 21.26 48.57 9.92
C GLU A 235 22.21 48.66 11.12
N LEU A 236 21.72 48.29 12.31
CA LEU A 236 22.53 48.15 13.51
C LEU A 236 23.50 46.98 13.33
N PHE A 237 24.73 47.27 12.90
CA PHE A 237 25.81 46.30 12.85
C PHE A 237 26.26 45.95 14.27
N LEU A 238 25.79 44.80 14.78
CA LEU A 238 26.29 44.22 16.02
C LEU A 238 27.74 43.73 15.85
N PRO A 239 28.64 43.97 16.83
CA PRO A 239 29.98 43.41 16.81
C PRO A 239 29.93 41.87 16.84
N PRO A 240 30.86 41.18 16.18
CA PRO A 240 30.79 39.74 15.92
C PRO A 240 30.77 38.85 17.18
N GLU A 241 31.20 39.39 18.31
CA GLU A 241 31.25 38.67 19.60
C GLU A 241 29.90 38.63 20.34
N ALA A 242 28.90 39.41 19.92
CA ALA A 242 27.55 39.41 20.51
C ALA A 242 26.55 38.50 19.78
N ARG A 243 26.99 37.79 18.73
CA ARG A 243 26.23 36.65 18.18
C ARG A 243 26.34 35.49 19.16
N MET A 244 25.36 35.36 20.04
CA MET A 244 25.07 34.09 20.72
C MET A 244 25.02 32.97 19.66
N PRO A 245 25.37 31.71 19.99
CA PRO A 245 25.52 30.61 19.03
C PRO A 245 24.16 30.06 18.58
N PHE A 246 23.20 30.93 18.30
CA PHE A 246 21.99 30.58 17.60
C PHE A 246 22.27 30.78 16.12
N ALA A 247 22.23 29.66 15.40
CA ALA A 247 22.29 29.65 13.94
C ALA A 247 21.33 30.72 13.40
N GLY A 248 21.83 31.56 12.50
CA GLY A 248 20.98 32.50 11.78
C GLY A 248 19.90 31.75 10.99
N PRO A 249 18.78 32.40 10.63
CA PRO A 249 17.72 31.77 9.85
C PRO A 249 18.23 31.13 8.55
N ASP A 250 19.27 31.71 7.94
CA ASP A 250 19.90 31.17 6.72
C ASP A 250 20.82 29.96 6.99
N GLU A 251 21.47 29.88 8.17
CA GLU A 251 22.28 28.71 8.57
C GLU A 251 21.41 27.54 9.02
N LEU A 252 20.22 27.81 9.57
CA LEU A 252 19.19 26.82 9.85
C LEU A 252 18.60 26.23 8.57
N ALA A 253 18.45 27.03 7.51
CA ALA A 253 17.97 26.56 6.21
C ALA A 253 18.96 25.62 5.51
N ASP A 254 20.27 25.89 5.63
CA ASP A 254 21.33 25.05 5.04
C ASP A 254 21.56 23.76 5.86
N ALA A 255 21.35 23.79 7.17
CA ALA A 255 21.41 22.61 8.05
C ALA A 255 20.15 21.71 7.98
N LEU A 256 19.01 22.25 7.53
CA LEU A 256 17.73 21.55 7.35
C LEU A 256 17.46 21.16 5.90
N GLY A 257 18.53 20.93 5.11
CA GLY A 257 18.49 20.67 3.68
C GLY A 257 17.18 20.10 3.14
N ASP A 258 16.58 20.83 2.20
CA ASP A 258 15.42 20.47 1.37
C ASP A 258 14.51 19.39 1.97
N THR A 259 13.77 19.75 3.01
CA THR A 259 12.56 19.04 3.38
C THR A 259 11.37 19.85 2.87
N GLU A 260 10.87 19.50 1.70
CA GLU A 260 9.53 19.89 1.24
C GLU A 260 8.51 19.39 2.27
N LEU A 261 8.08 20.28 3.17
CA LEU A 261 6.96 20.04 4.07
C LEU A 261 5.73 20.74 3.49
N ALA A 262 4.79 19.91 3.05
CA ALA A 262 3.44 20.27 2.66
C ALA A 262 2.74 21.07 3.77
N ASP A 263 2.19 22.21 3.38
CA ASP A 263 1.45 23.14 4.23
C ASP A 263 0.08 22.52 4.60
N THR A 264 -0.01 21.92 5.79
CA THR A 264 -1.29 21.57 6.42
C THR A 264 -1.61 22.60 7.48
N SER A 265 -2.27 23.67 7.04
CA SER A 265 -2.78 24.70 7.94
C SER A 265 -3.99 24.17 8.73
N ALA A 266 -3.80 24.12 10.06
CA ALA A 266 -4.83 23.79 11.03
C ALA A 266 -5.92 24.88 11.07
N SER A 267 -7.17 24.47 10.88
CA SER A 267 -8.36 25.25 11.22
C SER A 267 -8.76 24.94 12.67
N ASN A 268 -8.79 25.98 13.50
CA ASN A 268 -9.39 25.94 14.84
C ASN A 268 -10.83 25.40 14.78
N GLY A 269 -11.11 24.36 15.59
CA GLY A 269 -12.43 23.75 15.72
C GLY A 269 -12.60 23.08 17.07
N ASP A 270 -13.39 23.74 17.92
CA ASP A 270 -14.14 23.30 19.10
C ASP A 270 -14.01 21.82 19.51
N VAL A 271 -13.50 21.59 20.73
CA VAL A 271 -13.47 20.27 21.38
C VAL A 271 -14.80 20.06 22.08
N ASP A 272 -15.69 19.28 21.47
CA ASP A 272 -16.88 18.74 22.13
C ASP A 272 -16.47 17.56 23.01
N THR A 273 -16.59 17.74 24.33
CA THR A 273 -16.28 16.70 25.33
C THR A 273 -17.51 15.82 25.53
N GLY A 274 -17.69 14.89 24.58
CA GLY A 274 -18.68 13.82 24.68
C GLY A 274 -18.25 12.74 25.69
N GLU A 275 -18.93 12.74 26.83
CA GLU A 275 -18.96 11.72 27.87
C GLU A 275 -19.09 10.29 27.29
N LEU A 276 -18.03 9.48 27.41
CA LEU A 276 -18.05 8.05 27.08
C LEU A 276 -18.50 7.26 28.31
N ASP A 277 -19.74 6.77 28.27
CA ASP A 277 -20.32 5.88 29.27
C ASP A 277 -19.70 4.46 29.14
N VAL A 278 -18.81 4.09 30.07
CA VAL A 278 -17.96 2.89 30.04
C VAL A 278 -18.73 1.60 30.45
N THR A 279 -20.05 1.63 30.54
CA THR A 279 -20.81 0.53 31.17
C THR A 279 -21.44 -0.50 30.22
N GLN A 280 -21.29 -0.38 28.89
CA GLN A 280 -21.98 -1.28 27.93
C GLN A 280 -21.12 -2.30 27.17
N ALA A 281 -19.83 -2.44 27.47
CA ALA A 281 -18.93 -3.33 26.72
C ALA A 281 -18.46 -4.58 27.50
N ILE A 282 -19.33 -5.23 28.30
CA ILE A 282 -19.00 -6.49 29.00
C ILE A 282 -19.93 -7.67 28.63
N GLU A 283 -20.80 -7.55 27.62
CA GLU A 283 -21.75 -8.63 27.31
C GLU A 283 -21.76 -9.02 25.83
N SER A 284 -20.63 -9.53 25.32
CA SER A 284 -20.61 -10.44 24.16
C SER A 284 -19.20 -10.91 23.80
N VAL A 285 -18.59 -11.80 24.59
CA VAL A 285 -17.61 -12.76 24.04
C VAL A 285 -17.82 -14.13 24.68
N ASP A 286 -18.18 -15.05 23.81
CA ASP A 286 -18.47 -16.47 23.95
C ASP A 286 -17.27 -17.22 24.55
N ALA A 287 -17.50 -17.97 25.64
CA ALA A 287 -16.46 -18.74 26.33
C ALA A 287 -16.37 -20.17 25.77
N PRO A 288 -15.17 -20.71 25.46
CA PRO A 288 -15.05 -22.11 25.06
C PRO A 288 -15.17 -23.07 26.25
N ASP A 289 -16.08 -24.04 26.08
CA ASP A 289 -16.44 -25.14 26.97
C ASP A 289 -15.23 -26.05 27.28
N LEU A 290 -14.85 -26.17 28.56
CA LEU A 290 -13.82 -27.11 29.03
C LEU A 290 -14.47 -28.21 29.87
N PRO A 291 -14.11 -29.49 29.65
CA PRO A 291 -14.82 -30.62 30.27
C PRO A 291 -14.53 -30.74 31.77
N VAL A 292 -15.61 -30.82 32.54
CA VAL A 292 -15.66 -31.09 33.98
C VAL A 292 -15.07 -32.46 34.28
N ARG A 293 -13.93 -32.50 34.99
CA ARG A 293 -13.37 -33.72 35.58
C ARG A 293 -13.76 -33.77 37.06
N GLY A 294 -14.54 -34.79 37.42
CA GLY A 294 -15.19 -34.94 38.72
C GLY A 294 -14.24 -35.07 39.92
N GLN A 295 -14.76 -34.60 41.06
CA GLN A 295 -14.84 -35.28 42.39
C GLN A 295 -13.86 -36.44 42.57
N SER A 296 -12.88 -36.38 43.48
CA SER A 296 -12.93 -36.29 44.95
C SER A 296 -12.20 -37.52 45.47
N ASP A 297 -11.36 -37.32 46.50
CA ASP A 297 -10.80 -38.29 47.46
C ASP A 297 -9.32 -37.88 47.67
N GLY A 298 -8.92 -37.24 48.78
CA GLY A 298 -9.13 -37.68 50.15
C GLY A 298 -7.99 -38.63 50.52
N GLU A 299 -6.89 -38.11 51.12
CA GLU A 299 -6.16 -38.73 52.24
C GLU A 299 -4.96 -37.84 52.66
N THR A 300 -4.60 -37.97 53.93
CA THR A 300 -3.80 -37.15 54.85
C THR A 300 -2.27 -37.10 54.64
N PRO A 301 -1.55 -36.17 55.33
CA PRO A 301 -0.09 -36.07 55.27
C PRO A 301 0.59 -36.97 56.33
N SER A 302 1.71 -37.62 55.98
CA SER A 302 2.65 -38.17 56.98
C SER A 302 4.07 -38.39 56.44
N SER A 303 5.04 -37.96 57.25
CA SER A 303 6.48 -38.29 57.30
C SER A 303 7.40 -37.85 56.14
N ASN A 304 8.29 -36.89 56.40
CA ASN A 304 9.60 -37.15 57.04
C ASN A 304 10.20 -35.84 57.60
#